data_AF-A0A424PGH3-F1
#
_entry.id   AF-A0A424PGH3-F1
#
_cell.length_a   1.000
_cell.length_b   1.000
_cell.length_c   1.000
_cell.angle_alpha   90.00
_cell.angle_beta   90.00
_cell.angle_gamma   90.00
#
_symmetry.space_group_name_H-M   'P 1'
#
loop_
_entity.id
_entity.type
_entity.pdbx_description
1 polymer ?
#
loop_
_entity_poly.entity_id
_entity_poly.type
_entity_poly.pdbx_seq_one_letter_code
_entity_poly.pdbx_strand_id
1 'polypeptide(L)'
;MKPTYLILGLALLFLLLISCQKTGSRTTPINYFEIDDQKHKIEKAAFVNLEDNPVLKDMKALLFISDGLSFDANSNRELKIRGKGKLMGFIIYSQNNEELENGDYFINLLPQFKEGDIALGFYHLDWYEKTGLILYEEGEGFSLLAGKATVVQKQDLADLKFNFTTEEWKILKGEYVGSLQKNLIKNNRINPILRGIKNGCKENG
;
A
#
# COMPACT_ATOMS: atom_id res chain seq x y z
N MET A 1 -35.33 46.22 52.33
CA MET A 1 -34.08 45.94 51.61
C MET A 1 -34.08 44.46 51.22
N LYS A 2 -34.04 44.15 49.92
CA LYS A 2 -33.94 42.79 49.37
C LYS A 2 -32.74 42.76 48.41
N PRO A 3 -31.76 41.86 48.62
CA PRO A 3 -30.88 41.45 47.55
C PRO A 3 -30.95 39.92 47.42
N THR A 4 -31.76 39.41 46.50
CA THR A 4 -31.85 37.96 46.26
C THR A 4 -31.75 37.58 44.78
N TYR A 5 -31.36 38.52 43.92
CA TYR A 5 -31.27 38.28 42.46
C TYR A 5 -29.86 38.29 41.89
N LEU A 6 -28.84 38.67 42.68
CA LEU A 6 -27.46 38.80 42.20
C LEU A 6 -26.66 37.49 42.24
N ILE A 7 -27.10 36.50 43.03
CA ILE A 7 -26.36 35.24 43.22
C ILE A 7 -26.76 34.19 42.16
N LEU A 8 -27.99 34.24 41.64
CA LEU A 8 -28.49 33.25 40.66
C LEU A 8 -27.89 33.45 39.27
N GLY A 9 -27.58 34.69 38.88
CA GLY A 9 -26.95 34.99 37.58
C GLY A 9 -25.50 34.53 37.47
N LEU A 10 -24.76 34.51 38.58
CA LEU A 10 -23.35 34.11 38.60
C LEU A 10 -23.16 32.58 38.53
N ALA A 11 -24.10 31.80 39.08
CA ALA A 11 -24.05 30.35 39.05
C ALA A 11 -24.33 29.76 37.66
N LEU A 12 -25.18 30.42 36.85
CA LEU A 12 -25.50 29.98 35.50
C LEU A 12 -24.35 30.21 34.51
N LEU A 13 -23.49 31.21 34.77
CA LEU A 13 -22.33 31.52 33.94
C LEU A 13 -21.19 30.50 34.10
N PHE A 14 -21.06 29.89 35.28
CA PHE A 14 -20.03 28.87 35.54
C PHE A 14 -20.36 27.50 34.90
N LEU A 15 -21.63 27.18 34.70
CA LEU A 15 -22.04 25.92 34.07
C LEU A 15 -21.77 25.88 32.56
N LEU A 16 -21.62 27.05 31.90
CA LEU A 16 -21.25 27.13 30.48
C LEU A 16 -19.75 26.95 30.22
N LEU A 17 -18.90 26.96 31.26
CA LEU A 17 -17.44 26.83 31.12
C LEU A 17 -16.92 25.38 31.25
N ILE A 18 -17.79 24.41 31.57
CA ILE A 18 -17.35 23.02 31.83
C ILE A 18 -17.55 22.09 30.61
N SER A 19 -18.29 22.50 29.58
CA SER A 19 -18.48 21.68 28.38
C SER A 19 -17.49 22.04 27.26
N CYS A 20 -16.22 21.82 27.54
CA CYS A 20 -15.24 21.56 26.49
C CYS A 20 -14.28 20.50 27.03
N GLN A 21 -14.82 19.29 27.26
CA GLN A 21 -13.96 18.12 27.30
C GLN A 21 -13.34 18.01 25.92
N LYS A 22 -12.09 18.49 25.85
CA LYS A 22 -11.15 18.25 24.77
C LYS A 22 -11.23 16.77 24.46
N THR A 23 -11.94 16.43 23.39
CA THR A 23 -11.95 15.10 22.83
C THR A 23 -10.49 14.72 22.68
N GLY A 24 -10.07 13.69 23.42
CA GLY A 24 -8.69 13.21 23.39
C GLY A 24 -8.26 13.14 21.94
N SER A 25 -7.18 13.85 21.58
CA SER A 25 -6.70 13.85 20.21
C SER A 25 -6.51 12.38 19.83
N ARG A 26 -7.39 11.87 18.95
CA ARG A 26 -7.09 10.65 18.23
C ARG A 26 -5.78 10.96 17.52
N THR A 27 -4.68 10.44 18.06
CA THR A 27 -3.42 10.41 17.34
C THR A 27 -3.74 9.68 16.05
N THR A 28 -3.76 10.42 14.95
CA THR A 28 -3.92 9.82 13.63
C THR A 28 -2.83 8.76 13.50
N PRO A 29 -3.15 7.51 13.16
CA PRO A 29 -2.14 6.50 12.93
C PRO A 29 -1.14 7.06 11.93
N ILE A 30 0.14 7.09 12.30
CA ILE A 30 1.19 7.48 11.37
C ILE A 30 1.37 6.26 10.48
N ASN A 31 0.97 6.34 9.22
CA ASN A 31 1.20 5.27 8.26
C ASN A 31 2.68 5.25 7.88
N TYR A 32 3.34 4.10 8.02
CA TYR A 32 4.77 3.98 7.79
C TYR A 32 5.19 2.58 7.38
N PHE A 33 6.39 2.52 6.82
CA PHE A 33 7.21 1.32 6.83
C PHE A 33 8.61 1.67 7.34
N GLU A 34 9.30 0.67 7.86
CA GLU A 34 10.60 0.80 8.49
C GLU A 34 11.51 -0.31 7.98
N ILE A 35 12.73 0.06 7.60
CA ILE A 35 13.81 -0.82 7.20
C ILE A 35 15.13 -0.19 7.67
N ASP A 36 16.07 -1.00 8.17
CA ASP A 36 17.35 -0.51 8.72
C ASP A 36 17.17 0.61 9.78
N ASP A 37 16.18 0.44 10.67
CA ASP A 37 15.77 1.41 11.71
C ASP A 37 15.36 2.80 11.16
N GLN A 38 15.19 2.94 9.85
CA GLN A 38 14.72 4.16 9.21
C GLN A 38 13.22 4.07 8.93
N LYS A 39 12.44 4.96 9.55
CA LYS A 39 11.01 5.08 9.28
C LYS A 39 10.75 5.94 8.05
N HIS A 40 9.85 5.46 7.22
CA HIS A 40 9.41 6.09 5.99
C HIS A 40 7.90 6.24 6.00
N LYS A 41 7.41 7.46 5.89
CA LYS A 41 5.97 7.75 5.88
C LYS A 41 5.34 7.20 4.60
N ILE A 42 4.18 6.57 4.75
CA ILE A 42 3.31 6.17 3.64
C ILE A 42 2.27 7.28 3.43
N GLU A 43 2.24 7.86 2.23
CA GLU A 43 1.26 8.89 1.87
C GLU A 43 0.01 8.28 1.24
N LYS A 44 0.18 7.27 0.38
CA LYS A 44 -0.93 6.63 -0.35
C LYS A 44 -0.69 5.14 -0.50
N ALA A 45 -1.79 4.40 -0.63
CA ALA A 45 -1.78 2.99 -0.95
C ALA A 45 -2.77 2.67 -2.08
N ALA A 46 -2.48 1.63 -2.87
CA ALA A 46 -3.29 1.21 -3.99
C ALA A 46 -3.44 -0.31 -4.03
N PHE A 47 -4.64 -0.76 -4.41
CA PHE A 47 -4.94 -2.16 -4.65
C PHE A 47 -5.20 -2.36 -6.15
N VAL A 48 -4.30 -3.11 -6.79
CA VAL A 48 -4.12 -3.11 -8.25
C VAL A 48 -4.33 -4.51 -8.81
N ASN A 49 -5.16 -4.62 -9.83
CA ASN A 49 -5.39 -5.87 -10.55
C ASN A 49 -4.22 -6.16 -11.50
N LEU A 50 -3.73 -7.40 -11.49
CA LEU A 50 -2.70 -7.89 -12.39
C LEU A 50 -3.28 -8.74 -13.55
N GLU A 51 -4.58 -8.56 -13.83
CA GLU A 51 -5.41 -9.36 -14.74
C GLU A 51 -4.90 -9.42 -16.19
N ASP A 52 -4.16 -8.41 -16.66
CA ASP A 52 -3.63 -8.35 -18.03
C ASP A 52 -2.47 -9.36 -18.29
N ASN A 53 -1.97 -10.06 -17.27
CA ASN A 53 -0.98 -11.12 -17.41
C ASN A 53 -1.59 -12.50 -17.12
N PRO A 54 -1.62 -13.44 -18.09
CA PRO A 54 -2.19 -14.77 -17.88
C PRO A 54 -1.60 -15.53 -16.69
N VAL A 55 -0.34 -15.27 -16.32
CA VAL A 55 0.36 -15.89 -15.19
C VAL A 55 -0.10 -15.28 -13.85
N LEU A 56 -0.50 -14.01 -13.85
CA LEU A 56 -0.83 -13.23 -12.65
C LEU A 56 -2.31 -12.84 -12.59
N LYS A 57 -3.15 -13.45 -13.41
CA LYS A 57 -4.55 -13.04 -13.57
C LYS A 57 -5.36 -13.09 -12.26
N ASP A 58 -5.01 -14.02 -11.38
CA ASP A 58 -5.63 -14.23 -10.08
C ASP A 58 -4.84 -13.55 -8.95
N MET A 59 -3.89 -12.68 -9.30
CA MET A 59 -3.03 -11.95 -8.38
C MET A 59 -3.40 -10.47 -8.35
N LYS A 60 -3.16 -9.86 -7.19
CA LYS A 60 -3.35 -8.43 -6.95
C LYS A 60 -2.10 -7.86 -6.32
N ALA A 61 -1.75 -6.61 -6.65
CA ALA A 61 -0.66 -5.91 -5.98
C ALA A 61 -1.21 -4.92 -4.97
N LEU A 62 -0.70 -4.96 -3.75
CA LEU A 62 -0.88 -3.92 -2.76
C LEU A 62 0.37 -3.04 -2.74
N LEU A 63 0.21 -1.77 -3.11
CA LEU A 63 1.31 -0.82 -3.26
C LEU A 63 1.20 0.30 -2.23
N PHE A 64 2.35 0.75 -1.72
CA PHE A 64 2.49 1.86 -0.78
C PHE A 64 3.54 2.83 -1.31
N ILE A 65 3.22 4.12 -1.35
CA ILE A 65 4.13 5.17 -1.81
C ILE A 65 4.34 6.24 -0.74
N SER A 66 5.56 6.75 -0.67
CA SER A 66 5.92 7.91 0.16
C SER A 66 5.69 9.24 -0.54
N ASP A 67 6.04 10.32 0.14
CA ASP A 67 6.13 11.65 -0.45
C ASP A 67 7.04 11.68 -1.69
N GLY A 68 6.71 12.57 -2.62
CA GLY A 68 7.35 12.70 -3.94
C GLY A 68 6.82 11.73 -5.02
N LEU A 69 5.96 10.78 -4.66
CA LEU A 69 5.28 9.88 -5.59
C LEU A 69 3.77 10.12 -5.64
N SER A 70 3.18 9.78 -6.78
CA SER A 70 1.72 9.74 -6.93
C SER A 70 1.27 8.56 -7.79
N PHE A 71 0.05 8.09 -7.52
CA PHE A 71 -0.68 7.20 -8.42
C PHE A 71 -1.50 8.04 -9.39
N ASP A 72 -1.38 7.70 -10.67
CA ASP A 72 -2.13 8.25 -11.78
C ASP A 72 -2.72 7.07 -12.58
N ALA A 73 -3.81 7.31 -13.30
CA ALA A 73 -4.46 6.30 -14.12
C ALA A 73 -4.92 6.91 -15.44
N ASN A 74 -4.67 6.20 -16.55
CA ASN A 74 -5.22 6.63 -17.84
C ASN A 74 -6.72 6.27 -17.95
N SER A 75 -7.34 6.60 -19.09
CA SER A 75 -8.75 6.29 -19.38
C SER A 75 -9.09 4.79 -19.29
N ASN A 76 -8.09 3.92 -19.43
CA ASN A 76 -8.25 2.46 -19.35
C ASN A 76 -8.00 1.92 -17.93
N ARG A 77 -7.88 2.80 -16.93
CA ARG A 77 -7.53 2.47 -15.53
C ARG A 77 -6.11 1.94 -15.34
N GLU A 78 -5.23 2.09 -16.33
CA GLU A 78 -3.87 1.59 -16.24
C GLU A 78 -3.06 2.44 -15.28
N LEU A 79 -2.51 1.80 -14.24
CA LEU A 79 -1.70 2.45 -13.22
C LEU A 79 -0.42 3.03 -13.81
N LYS A 80 -0.17 4.30 -13.49
CA LYS A 80 1.13 4.97 -13.63
C LYS A 80 1.57 5.49 -12.27
N ILE A 81 2.81 5.21 -11.88
CA ILE A 81 3.44 5.87 -10.73
C ILE A 81 4.27 7.02 -11.29
N ARG A 82 4.13 8.21 -10.71
CA ARG A 82 4.81 9.43 -11.15
C ARG A 82 5.73 9.97 -10.06
N GLY A 83 6.78 10.68 -10.47
CA GLY A 83 7.70 11.37 -9.57
C GLY A 83 8.89 10.54 -9.08
N LYS A 84 9.42 10.91 -7.91
CA LYS A 84 10.57 10.26 -7.26
C LYS A 84 10.33 10.12 -5.76
N GLY A 85 10.56 8.94 -5.20
CA GLY A 85 10.37 8.69 -3.77
C GLY A 85 10.55 7.22 -3.42
N LYS A 86 9.86 6.76 -2.37
CA LYS A 86 9.94 5.38 -1.89
C LYS A 86 8.69 4.61 -2.26
N LEU A 87 8.88 3.40 -2.75
CA LEU A 87 7.82 2.50 -3.18
C LEU A 87 8.01 1.16 -2.48
N MET A 88 6.93 0.58 -1.99
CA MET A 88 6.91 -0.79 -1.48
C MET A 88 5.62 -1.46 -1.93
N GLY A 89 5.64 -2.76 -2.10
CA GLY A 89 4.42 -3.51 -2.27
C GLY A 89 4.61 -5.00 -2.13
N PHE A 90 3.50 -5.70 -2.21
CA PHE A 90 3.48 -7.15 -2.28
C PHE A 90 2.33 -7.65 -3.14
N ILE A 91 2.54 -8.82 -3.74
CA ILE A 91 1.61 -9.49 -4.64
C ILE A 91 0.91 -10.57 -3.86
N ILE A 92 -0.41 -10.48 -3.79
CA ILE A 92 -1.26 -11.42 -3.10
C ILE A 92 -2.05 -12.23 -4.12
N TYR A 93 -2.19 -13.52 -3.87
CA TYR A 93 -3.17 -14.34 -4.56
C TYR A 93 -4.56 -13.99 -4.02
N SER A 94 -5.42 -13.50 -4.91
CA SER A 94 -6.75 -13.04 -4.58
C SER A 94 -7.69 -13.24 -5.77
N GLN A 95 -8.51 -14.28 -5.68
CA GLN A 95 -9.56 -14.57 -6.67
C GLN A 95 -10.70 -13.56 -6.60
N ASN A 96 -10.92 -12.95 -5.43
CA ASN A 96 -11.85 -11.85 -5.28
C ASN A 96 -11.27 -10.59 -5.95
N ASN A 97 -12.09 -9.90 -6.75
CA ASN A 97 -11.65 -8.80 -7.61
C ASN A 97 -11.81 -7.41 -6.98
N GLU A 98 -12.49 -7.29 -5.83
CA GLU A 98 -12.94 -5.98 -5.35
C GLU A 98 -12.41 -5.60 -3.96
N GLU A 99 -12.07 -6.58 -3.13
CA GLU A 99 -11.72 -6.35 -1.73
C GLU A 99 -10.58 -7.24 -1.22
N LEU A 100 -9.84 -6.69 -0.27
CA LEU A 100 -8.83 -7.40 0.51
C LEU A 100 -9.54 -8.07 1.69
N GLU A 101 -9.55 -9.39 1.74
CA GLU A 101 -10.20 -10.13 2.81
C GLU A 101 -9.52 -9.95 4.17
N ASN A 102 -10.28 -10.11 5.26
CA ASN A 102 -9.72 -10.09 6.60
C ASN A 102 -8.89 -11.35 6.85
N GLY A 103 -7.67 -11.20 7.33
CA GLY A 103 -6.85 -12.36 7.66
C GLY A 103 -5.36 -12.08 7.75
N ASP A 104 -4.61 -13.16 7.98
CA ASP A 104 -3.16 -13.17 7.92
C ASP A 104 -2.72 -13.72 6.55
N TYR A 105 -1.90 -12.95 5.86
CA TYR A 105 -1.35 -13.19 4.54
C TYR A 105 0.13 -13.54 4.72
N PHE A 106 0.55 -14.73 4.29
CA PHE A 106 1.91 -15.22 4.51
C PHE A 106 2.70 -15.27 3.21
N ILE A 107 4.02 -15.03 3.28
CA ILE A 107 4.88 -15.28 2.13
C ILE A 107 4.88 -16.78 1.82
N ASN A 108 4.48 -17.11 0.60
CA ASN A 108 4.59 -18.43 0.01
C ASN A 108 5.31 -18.26 -1.33
N LEU A 109 6.57 -18.69 -1.42
CA LEU A 109 7.37 -18.57 -2.64
C LEU A 109 7.16 -19.75 -3.61
N LEU A 110 6.34 -20.73 -3.22
CA LEU A 110 6.13 -21.96 -3.97
C LEU A 110 4.67 -22.07 -4.42
N PRO A 111 4.39 -22.01 -5.74
CA PRO A 111 3.11 -22.44 -6.26
C PRO A 111 2.80 -23.89 -5.82
N GLN A 112 1.56 -24.29 -5.56
CA GLN A 112 0.29 -23.62 -5.83
C GLN A 112 -0.12 -22.63 -4.73
N PHE A 113 -0.45 -21.42 -5.12
CA PHE A 113 -0.92 -20.37 -4.22
C PHE A 113 -2.37 -20.59 -3.77
N LYS A 114 -2.67 -20.15 -2.56
CA LYS A 114 -4.02 -20.11 -1.98
C LYS A 114 -4.44 -18.68 -1.71
N GLU A 115 -5.75 -18.45 -1.53
CA GLU A 115 -6.28 -17.14 -1.17
C GLU A 115 -5.53 -16.57 0.03
N GLY A 116 -5.00 -15.36 -0.13
CA GLY A 116 -4.20 -14.69 0.89
C GLY A 116 -2.70 -15.01 0.90
N ASP A 117 -2.22 -15.91 0.04
CA ASP A 117 -0.78 -16.13 -0.10
C ASP A 117 -0.10 -14.89 -0.72
N ILE A 118 1.00 -14.46 -0.13
CA ILE A 118 1.88 -13.44 -0.68
C ILE A 118 2.92 -14.15 -1.56
N ALA A 119 2.78 -14.02 -2.87
CA ALA A 119 3.70 -14.63 -3.83
C ALA A 119 5.05 -13.91 -3.89
N LEU A 120 5.06 -12.60 -3.62
CA LEU A 120 6.25 -11.76 -3.66
C LEU A 120 6.04 -10.47 -2.86
N GLY A 121 7.08 -9.97 -2.20
CA GLY A 121 7.13 -8.60 -1.69
C GLY A 121 8.40 -7.89 -2.15
N PHE A 122 8.34 -6.56 -2.24
CA PHE A 122 9.45 -5.73 -2.73
C PHE A 122 9.45 -4.32 -2.12
N TYR A 123 10.61 -3.67 -2.11
CA TYR A 123 10.72 -2.24 -1.82
C TYR A 123 11.85 -1.55 -2.58
N HIS A 124 11.72 -0.23 -2.76
CA HIS A 124 12.69 0.68 -3.35
C HIS A 124 12.73 1.98 -2.54
N LEU A 125 13.93 2.44 -2.15
CA LEU A 125 14.11 3.63 -1.32
C LEU A 125 14.33 4.92 -2.13
N ASP A 126 14.51 4.80 -3.44
CA ASP A 126 14.85 5.88 -4.36
C ASP A 126 14.22 5.69 -5.75
N TRP A 127 13.05 5.05 -5.82
CA TRP A 127 12.28 4.83 -7.04
C TRP A 127 12.05 6.13 -7.81
N TYR A 128 12.22 6.09 -9.14
CA TYR A 128 12.08 7.25 -10.01
C TYR A 128 11.40 6.90 -11.33
N GLU A 129 10.35 7.63 -11.73
CA GLU A 129 9.54 7.30 -12.91
C GLU A 129 10.29 7.12 -14.24
N LYS A 130 11.46 7.74 -14.43
CA LYS A 130 12.22 7.66 -15.69
C LYS A 130 13.04 6.39 -15.82
N THR A 131 13.38 5.77 -14.69
CA THR A 131 14.29 4.63 -14.62
C THR A 131 13.68 3.44 -13.86
N GLY A 132 12.65 3.71 -13.07
CA GLY A 132 11.99 2.78 -12.19
C GLY A 132 11.05 1.87 -12.96
N LEU A 133 11.40 0.60 -13.02
CA LEU A 133 10.47 -0.44 -13.41
C LEU A 133 9.52 -0.67 -12.23
N ILE A 134 8.22 -0.51 -12.48
CA ILE A 134 7.18 -0.93 -11.53
C ILE A 134 6.92 -2.40 -11.81
N LEU A 135 7.88 -3.31 -11.65
CA LEU A 135 7.64 -4.74 -11.73
C LEU A 135 8.90 -5.60 -11.49
N TYR A 136 8.66 -6.72 -10.81
CA TYR A 136 9.43 -7.93 -10.55
C TYR A 136 10.08 -8.63 -11.74
N GLU A 137 9.91 -8.12 -12.96
CA GLU A 137 10.39 -8.81 -14.17
C GLU A 137 11.81 -8.40 -14.58
N GLU A 138 12.37 -7.26 -14.15
CA GLU A 138 13.72 -6.88 -14.63
C GLU A 138 14.43 -5.71 -13.87
N GLY A 139 14.09 -5.39 -12.61
CA GLY A 139 14.65 -4.21 -11.93
C GLY A 139 15.06 -4.40 -10.46
N GLU A 140 16.16 -3.75 -10.07
CA GLU A 140 16.76 -3.67 -8.74
C GLU A 140 15.73 -3.33 -7.64
N GLY A 141 15.21 -4.35 -6.96
CA GLY A 141 14.41 -4.23 -5.75
C GLY A 141 14.73 -5.39 -4.82
N PHE A 142 14.70 -5.16 -3.52
CA PHE A 142 14.96 -6.22 -2.54
C PHE A 142 13.70 -7.07 -2.35
N SER A 143 13.79 -8.37 -2.62
CA SER A 143 12.70 -9.30 -2.39
C SER A 143 12.52 -9.62 -0.91
N LEU A 144 11.29 -9.97 -0.53
CA LEU A 144 10.95 -10.44 0.80
C LEU A 144 10.93 -11.99 0.82
N LEU A 145 11.66 -12.59 1.76
CA LEU A 145 11.83 -14.04 1.88
C LEU A 145 10.78 -14.72 2.76
N ALA A 146 10.37 -14.05 3.83
CA ALA A 146 9.47 -14.61 4.84
C ALA A 146 8.73 -13.50 5.57
N GLY A 147 7.64 -13.86 6.23
CA GLY A 147 6.86 -12.96 7.08
C GLY A 147 5.39 -12.94 6.71
N LYS A 148 4.68 -11.94 7.23
CA LYS A 148 3.23 -11.83 7.06
C LYS A 148 2.74 -10.39 7.02
N ALA A 149 1.58 -10.21 6.39
CA ALA A 149 0.72 -9.04 6.55
C ALA A 149 -0.61 -9.47 7.19
N THR A 150 -1.08 -8.72 8.18
CA THR A 150 -2.41 -8.86 8.76
C THR A 150 -3.30 -7.75 8.21
N VAL A 151 -4.45 -8.14 7.70
CA VAL A 151 -5.45 -7.27 7.08
C VAL A 151 -6.72 -7.26 7.93
N VAL A 152 -7.21 -6.06 8.26
CA VAL A 152 -8.52 -5.84 8.87
C VAL A 152 -9.24 -4.71 8.13
N GLN A 153 -10.26 -5.06 7.36
CA GLN A 153 -11.20 -4.13 6.73
C GLN A 153 -12.11 -3.51 7.78
N LYS A 154 -12.23 -2.19 7.73
CA LYS A 154 -13.09 -1.36 8.56
C LYS A 154 -13.83 -0.39 7.65
N GLN A 155 -15.02 -0.78 7.19
CA GLN A 155 -15.80 -0.02 6.20
C GLN A 155 -14.95 0.20 4.93
N ASP A 156 -14.61 1.46 4.60
CA ASP A 156 -13.81 1.84 3.43
C ASP A 156 -12.30 1.93 3.72
N LEU A 157 -11.85 1.52 4.90
CA LEU A 157 -10.46 1.58 5.33
C LEU A 157 -9.87 0.18 5.49
N ALA A 158 -8.65 0.01 5.01
CA ALA A 158 -7.81 -1.13 5.33
C ALA A 158 -6.89 -0.77 6.50
N ASP A 159 -6.90 -1.59 7.54
CA ASP A 159 -5.93 -1.60 8.63
C ASP A 159 -4.95 -2.77 8.41
N LEU A 160 -3.73 -2.42 8.08
CA LEU A 160 -2.69 -3.31 7.59
C LEU A 160 -1.50 -3.23 8.54
N LYS A 161 -1.03 -4.39 8.98
CA LYS A 161 0.23 -4.52 9.73
C LYS A 161 1.08 -5.57 9.08
N PHE A 162 2.33 -5.27 8.80
CA PHE A 162 3.20 -6.24 8.15
C PHE A 162 4.58 -6.28 8.78
N ASN A 163 5.18 -7.46 8.71
CA ASN A 163 6.52 -7.73 9.19
C ASN A 163 7.12 -8.84 8.32
N PHE A 164 8.17 -8.48 7.60
CA PHE A 164 8.84 -9.30 6.62
C PHE A 164 10.35 -9.31 6.83
N THR A 165 10.98 -10.39 6.39
CA THR A 165 12.43 -10.55 6.33
C THR A 165 12.87 -10.43 4.88
N THR A 166 13.88 -9.59 4.60
CA THR A 166 14.46 -9.41 3.27
C THR A 166 15.49 -10.49 2.96
N GLU A 167 15.95 -10.56 1.71
CA GLU A 167 17.08 -11.41 1.30
C GLU A 167 18.40 -11.13 2.05
N GLU A 168 18.58 -9.90 2.53
CA GLU A 168 19.74 -9.49 3.33
C GLU A 168 19.54 -9.72 4.85
N TRP A 169 18.53 -10.49 5.25
CA TRP A 169 18.19 -10.75 6.65
C TRP A 169 17.77 -9.50 7.45
N LYS A 170 17.35 -8.44 6.76
CA LYS A 170 16.81 -7.23 7.39
C LYS A 170 15.33 -7.39 7.65
N ILE A 171 14.81 -6.63 8.61
CA ILE A 171 13.38 -6.61 8.94
C ILE A 171 12.72 -5.40 8.28
N LEU A 172 11.79 -5.65 7.38
CA LEU A 172 10.86 -4.66 6.85
C LEU A 172 9.54 -4.79 7.59
N LYS A 173 9.15 -3.76 8.34
CA LYS A 173 7.88 -3.76 9.09
C LYS A 173 7.12 -2.47 8.86
N GLY A 174 5.82 -2.47 9.10
CA GLY A 174 5.04 -1.25 8.95
C GLY A 174 3.57 -1.40 9.30
N GLU A 175 2.91 -0.26 9.33
CA GLU A 175 1.50 -0.14 9.64
C GLU A 175 0.86 0.87 8.69
N TYR A 176 -0.34 0.57 8.22
CA TYR A 176 -1.14 1.44 7.39
C TYR A 176 -2.60 1.35 7.78
N VAL A 177 -3.22 2.50 8.04
CA VAL A 177 -4.66 2.65 8.21
C VAL A 177 -5.13 3.73 7.24
N GLY A 178 -5.92 3.33 6.25
CA GLY A 178 -6.37 4.27 5.22
C GLY A 178 -7.16 3.62 4.10
N SER A 179 -7.65 4.45 3.17
CA SER A 179 -8.35 3.99 1.98
C SER A 179 -7.35 3.55 0.90
N LEU A 180 -7.66 2.42 0.27
CA LEU A 180 -6.88 1.93 -0.87
C LEU A 180 -7.44 2.54 -2.15
N GLN A 181 -6.57 3.08 -3.00
CA GLN A 181 -6.98 3.43 -4.36
C GLN A 181 -7.26 2.13 -5.13
N LYS A 182 -8.53 1.89 -5.46
CA LYS A 182 -9.02 0.69 -6.16
C LYS A 182 -9.24 0.98 -7.66
N ASN A 183 -9.71 -0.04 -8.39
CA ASN A 183 -10.03 0.03 -9.82
C ASN A 183 -8.83 0.44 -10.68
N LEU A 184 -7.65 -0.06 -10.33
CA LEU A 184 -6.41 0.15 -11.07
C LEU A 184 -5.97 -1.17 -11.70
N ILE A 185 -5.51 -1.13 -12.94
CA ILE A 185 -4.98 -2.29 -13.66
C ILE A 185 -3.51 -2.06 -13.95
N LYS A 186 -2.68 -3.08 -13.79
CA LYS A 186 -1.31 -3.06 -14.29
C LYS A 186 -1.27 -3.54 -15.74
N ASN A 187 -1.04 -2.62 -16.68
CA ASN A 187 -0.84 -2.97 -18.08
C ASN A 187 0.58 -3.54 -18.28
N ASN A 188 0.65 -4.78 -18.76
CA ASN A 188 1.89 -5.49 -19.10
C ASN A 188 2.16 -5.55 -20.61
N ARG A 189 1.69 -4.57 -21.39
CA ARG A 189 2.13 -4.42 -22.78
C ARG A 189 3.64 -4.24 -22.81
N ILE A 190 4.35 -5.35 -23.03
CA ILE A 190 5.77 -5.43 -23.33
C ILE A 190 6.05 -4.37 -24.39
N ASN A 191 6.98 -3.46 -24.07
CA ASN A 191 7.42 -2.41 -24.97
C ASN A 191 7.75 -3.04 -26.34
N PRO A 192 7.08 -2.66 -27.44
CA PRO A 192 7.23 -3.34 -28.75
C PRO A 192 8.66 -3.31 -29.29
N ILE A 193 9.54 -2.46 -28.74
CA ILE A 193 10.97 -2.44 -29.03
C ILE A 193 11.65 -3.78 -28.68
N LEU A 194 11.17 -4.50 -27.66
CA LEU A 194 11.69 -5.82 -27.27
C LEU A 194 11.13 -6.99 -28.10
N ARG A 195 10.04 -6.79 -28.88
CA ARG A 195 9.60 -7.80 -29.87
C ARG A 195 10.58 -7.92 -31.04
N GLY A 196 11.30 -6.85 -31.36
CA GLY A 196 12.29 -6.85 -32.46
C GLY A 196 13.51 -7.73 -32.18
N ILE A 197 13.85 -7.98 -30.91
CA ILE A 197 15.05 -8.74 -30.53
C ILE A 197 14.76 -10.26 -30.48
N LYS A 198 13.54 -10.69 -30.10
CA LYS A 198 13.18 -12.12 -30.07
C LYS A 198 12.94 -12.74 -31.46
N ASN A 199 12.71 -11.92 -32.49
CA ASN A 199 12.56 -12.42 -33.87
C ASN A 199 13.87 -12.43 -34.66
N GLY A 200 15.00 -11.98 -34.08
CA GLY A 200 16.32 -11.99 -34.73
C GLY A 200 17.07 -13.32 -34.67
N CYS A 201 16.50 -14.35 -34.06
CA CYS A 201 17.06 -15.71 -34.03
C CYS A 201 16.16 -16.68 -34.79
N LYS A 202 15.86 -16.38 -36.06
CA LYS A 202 15.45 -17.38 -37.04
C LYS A 202 16.07 -17.03 -38.39
N GLU A 203 16.61 -18.07 -39.02
CA GLU A 203 17.14 -18.12 -40.39
C GLU A 203 18.60 -17.69 -40.57
N ASN A 204 19.51 -18.57 -40.12
CA ASN A 204 20.60 -19.02 -40.98
C ASN A 204 20.51 -20.56 -41.04
N GLY A 205 19.79 -21.06 -42.03
CA GLY A 205 19.76 -22.44 -42.46
C GLY A 205 19.85 -22.47 -43.98
#